data_AF-A0A6J6WEF4-F1
#
_entry.id   AF-A0A6J6WEF4-F1
#
_cell.length_a   1.000
_cell.length_b   1.000
_cell.length_c   1.000
_cell.angle_alpha   90.00
_cell.angle_beta   90.00
_cell.angle_gamma   90.00
#
_symmetry.space_group_name_H-M   'P 1'
#
loop_
_entity.id
_entity.type
_entity.pdbx_description
1 polymer ?
#
loop_
_entity_poly.entity_id
_entity_poly.type
_entity_poly.pdbx_seq_one_letter_code
_entity_poly.pdbx_strand_id
1 'polypeptide(L)'
;MFGSVERPIHWARHIVRTRDLQKETGGFTEFVPLPFVHMATPLYLQKKARRGPTFRETMLMHAIPRIAYRGLIDNIQASWVKLGAHGSRQALQAGANDLGGTLMDENISRAAGADHGQGMEPTDFAELVAPIGRTAVQRTTLYGRLAGV
;
A
#
# COMPACT_ATOMS: atom_id res chain seq x y z
N MET A 1 -4.46 2.80 -7.69
CA MET A 1 -3.20 3.35 -8.23
C MET A 1 -3.24 4.87 -8.18
N PHE A 2 -2.12 5.54 -7.92
CA PHE A 2 -2.01 7.01 -7.85
C PHE A 2 -0.61 7.52 -8.24
N GLY A 3 -0.49 8.82 -8.49
CA GLY A 3 0.69 9.52 -8.97
C GLY A 3 0.93 9.45 -10.48
N SER A 4 -0.07 9.14 -11.32
CA SER A 4 0.11 9.05 -12.78
C SER A 4 -0.36 10.30 -13.52
N VAL A 5 -1.66 10.42 -13.80
CA VAL A 5 -2.28 11.52 -14.58
C VAL A 5 -3.33 12.29 -13.80
N GLU A 6 -3.75 11.71 -12.69
CA GLU A 6 -4.85 12.20 -11.91
C GLU A 6 -4.46 13.36 -10.98
N ARG A 7 -5.47 14.07 -10.52
CA ARG A 7 -5.34 15.22 -9.61
C ARG A 7 -5.85 14.82 -8.23
N PRO A 8 -5.49 15.56 -7.15
CA PRO A 8 -5.98 15.27 -5.81
C PRO A 8 -7.51 15.14 -5.70
N ILE A 9 -8.27 15.91 -6.47
CA ILE A 9 -9.74 15.79 -6.52
C ILE A 9 -10.21 14.41 -7.04
N HIS A 10 -9.46 13.76 -7.92
CA HIS A 10 -9.77 12.41 -8.40
C HIS A 10 -9.52 11.37 -7.30
N TRP A 11 -8.43 11.51 -6.51
CA TRP A 11 -8.17 10.65 -5.35
C TRP A 11 -9.27 10.78 -4.30
N ALA A 12 -9.63 12.02 -3.96
CA ALA A 12 -10.68 12.30 -2.98
C ALA A 12 -12.01 11.68 -3.41
N ARG A 13 -12.40 11.84 -4.68
CA ARG A 13 -13.62 11.22 -5.23
C ARG A 13 -13.58 9.70 -5.17
N HIS A 14 -12.43 9.08 -5.46
CA HIS A 14 -12.28 7.63 -5.36
C HIS A 14 -12.50 7.16 -3.92
N ILE A 15 -11.84 7.80 -2.94
CA ILE A 15 -11.97 7.47 -1.52
C ILE A 15 -13.41 7.64 -1.02
N VAL A 16 -14.10 8.71 -1.43
CA VAL A 16 -15.50 8.92 -1.06
C VAL A 16 -16.39 7.82 -1.63
N ARG A 17 -16.22 7.46 -2.92
CA ARG A 17 -17.03 6.43 -3.58
C ARG A 17 -16.86 5.05 -2.96
N THR A 18 -15.63 4.63 -2.70
CA THR A 18 -15.36 3.33 -2.07
C THR A 18 -15.84 3.28 -0.63
N ARG A 19 -15.73 4.38 0.13
CA ARG A 19 -16.30 4.49 1.47
C ARG A 19 -17.81 4.31 1.44
N ASP A 20 -18.49 5.02 0.54
CA ASP A 20 -19.95 5.00 0.49
C ASP A 20 -20.45 3.63 0.00
N LEU A 21 -19.77 3.00 -0.96
CA LEU A 21 -20.03 1.62 -1.34
C LEU A 21 -19.79 0.63 -0.18
N GLN A 22 -18.77 0.85 0.65
CA GLN A 22 -18.53 0.01 1.83
C GLN A 22 -19.66 0.09 2.84
N LYS A 23 -20.27 1.27 3.03
CA LYS A 23 -21.44 1.42 3.93
C LYS A 23 -22.63 0.60 3.45
N GLU A 24 -22.79 0.45 2.13
CA GLU A 24 -23.89 -0.32 1.55
C GLU A 24 -23.63 -1.83 1.58
N THR A 25 -22.38 -2.25 1.36
CA THR A 25 -22.08 -3.66 1.05
C THR A 25 -21.22 -4.38 2.09
N GLY A 26 -20.39 -3.65 2.84
CA GLY A 26 -19.44 -4.22 3.80
C GLY A 26 -18.36 -5.14 3.20
N GLY A 27 -18.21 -5.20 1.88
CA GLY A 27 -17.41 -6.23 1.20
C GLY A 27 -15.90 -5.99 1.16
N PHE A 28 -15.42 -4.77 1.42
CA PHE A 28 -13.99 -4.48 1.42
C PHE A 28 -13.35 -4.86 2.75
N THR A 29 -12.28 -5.67 2.67
CA THR A 29 -11.44 -6.01 3.82
C THR A 29 -10.27 -5.04 4.01
N GLU A 30 -9.82 -4.42 2.92
CA GLU A 30 -8.64 -3.56 2.91
C GLU A 30 -8.66 -2.52 1.79
N PHE A 31 -7.87 -1.45 1.98
CA PHE A 31 -7.56 -0.48 0.95
C PHE A 31 -6.06 -0.52 0.63
N VAL A 32 -5.72 -0.65 -0.66
CA VAL A 32 -4.33 -0.81 -1.13
C VAL A 32 -3.93 0.38 -2.03
N PRO A 33 -3.32 1.44 -1.48
CA PRO A 33 -2.78 2.54 -2.28
C PRO A 33 -1.50 2.11 -3.01
N LEU A 34 -1.62 1.93 -4.33
CA LEU A 34 -0.47 1.57 -5.18
C LEU A 34 0.13 2.79 -5.89
N PRO A 35 1.37 3.20 -5.60
CA PRO A 35 2.01 4.27 -6.34
C PRO A 35 2.32 3.82 -7.77
N PHE A 36 2.20 4.74 -8.71
CA PHE A 36 2.50 4.50 -10.12
C PHE A 36 4.01 4.34 -10.33
N VAL A 37 4.42 3.17 -10.82
CA VAL A 37 5.80 2.88 -11.25
C VAL A 37 5.89 3.13 -12.75
N HIS A 38 6.69 4.12 -13.15
CA HIS A 38 6.64 4.68 -14.50
C HIS A 38 7.58 4.01 -15.51
N MET A 39 8.67 3.38 -15.04
CA MET A 39 9.85 3.00 -15.83
C MET A 39 9.54 2.20 -17.10
N ALA A 40 8.61 1.25 -17.03
CA ALA A 40 8.25 0.38 -18.15
C ALA A 40 6.85 0.65 -18.74
N THR A 41 6.20 1.77 -18.38
CA THR A 41 4.80 2.00 -18.75
C THR A 41 4.66 2.76 -20.08
N PRO A 42 3.83 2.29 -21.04
CA PRO A 42 3.60 3.01 -22.30
C PRO A 42 3.11 4.45 -22.09
N LEU A 43 2.32 4.68 -21.04
CA LEU A 43 1.79 6.00 -20.71
C LEU A 43 2.89 7.00 -20.35
N TYR A 44 3.91 6.57 -19.59
CA TYR A 44 5.05 7.41 -19.28
C TYR A 44 5.99 7.58 -20.48
N LEU A 45 6.26 6.50 -21.23
CA LEU A 45 7.10 6.55 -22.42
C LEU A 45 6.54 7.50 -23.49
N GLN A 46 5.22 7.59 -23.60
CA GLN A 46 4.52 8.55 -24.46
C GLN A 46 4.42 9.97 -23.88
N LYS A 47 5.07 10.25 -22.73
CA LYS A 47 5.01 11.54 -22.01
C LYS A 47 3.59 11.97 -21.59
N LYS A 48 2.71 10.99 -21.36
CA LYS A 48 1.31 11.23 -20.95
C LYS A 48 1.08 11.03 -19.46
N ALA A 49 2.10 10.70 -18.68
CA ALA A 49 2.02 10.52 -17.23
C ALA A 49 3.18 11.18 -16.50
N ARG A 50 2.97 11.45 -15.20
CA ARG A 50 4.03 11.80 -14.25
C ARG A 50 4.95 10.59 -14.03
N ARG A 51 6.10 10.85 -13.41
CA ARG A 51 7.06 9.83 -12.93
C ARG A 51 6.58 9.05 -11.69
N GLY A 52 5.32 9.15 -11.32
CA GLY A 52 4.82 8.68 -10.04
C GLY A 52 4.58 9.81 -9.04
N PRO A 53 4.10 9.44 -7.84
CA PRO A 53 3.83 10.38 -6.78
C PRO A 53 5.12 10.85 -6.10
N THR A 54 5.08 12.05 -5.52
CA THR A 54 6.06 12.48 -4.52
C THR A 54 5.92 11.62 -3.25
N PHE A 55 6.99 11.57 -2.45
CA PHE A 55 6.95 10.87 -1.17
C PHE A 55 5.84 11.40 -0.25
N ARG A 56 5.60 12.72 -0.26
CA ARG A 56 4.51 13.35 0.49
C ARG A 56 3.13 12.87 0.03
N GLU A 57 2.89 12.81 -1.28
CA GLU A 57 1.63 12.29 -1.82
C GLU A 57 1.43 10.82 -1.43
N THR A 58 2.50 10.02 -1.44
CA THR A 58 2.46 8.62 -0.96
C THR A 58 2.02 8.53 0.49
N MET A 59 2.59 9.34 1.40
CA MET A 59 2.16 9.34 2.81
C MET A 59 0.71 9.81 2.98
N LEU A 60 0.30 10.86 2.26
CA LEU A 60 -1.08 11.34 2.30
C LEU A 60 -2.08 10.30 1.79
N MET A 61 -1.70 9.50 0.79
CA MET A 61 -2.51 8.41 0.26
C MET A 61 -2.64 7.20 1.20
N HIS A 62 -1.93 7.18 2.33
CA HIS A 62 -2.17 6.23 3.43
C HIS A 62 -2.93 6.91 4.60
N ALA A 63 -2.55 8.15 4.96
CA ALA A 63 -3.14 8.88 6.07
C ALA A 63 -4.60 9.30 5.85
N ILE A 64 -4.92 9.80 4.65
CA ILE A 64 -6.28 10.28 4.37
C ILE A 64 -7.28 9.11 4.38
N PRO A 65 -7.03 7.97 3.72
CA PRO A 65 -7.88 6.79 3.84
C PRO A 65 -8.07 6.30 5.28
N ARG A 66 -7.04 6.34 6.13
CA ARG A 66 -7.16 5.95 7.55
C ARG A 66 -8.22 6.77 8.27
N ILE A 67 -8.28 8.07 7.98
CA ILE A 67 -9.28 8.97 8.56
C ILE A 67 -10.64 8.73 7.89
N ALA A 68 -10.67 8.69 6.56
CA ALA A 68 -11.89 8.65 5.77
C ALA A 68 -12.69 7.34 5.93
N TYR A 69 -12.00 6.22 6.16
CA TYR A 69 -12.59 4.89 6.29
C TYR A 69 -12.73 4.40 7.73
N ARG A 70 -12.49 5.25 8.73
CA ARG A 70 -12.57 4.86 10.15
C ARG A 70 -13.90 4.14 10.45
N GLY A 71 -13.82 2.88 10.88
CA GLY A 71 -14.98 2.03 11.21
C GLY A 71 -15.69 1.42 10.01
N LEU A 72 -15.13 1.52 8.80
CA LEU A 72 -15.70 0.97 7.57
C LEU A 72 -14.70 0.06 6.84
N ILE A 73 -13.45 0.52 6.65
CA ILE A 73 -12.36 -0.28 6.08
C ILE A 73 -11.17 -0.12 7.03
N ASP A 74 -10.96 -1.12 7.88
CA ASP A 74 -9.98 -1.02 8.97
C ASP A 74 -8.54 -1.21 8.50
N ASN A 75 -8.34 -1.88 7.36
CA ASN A 75 -7.02 -2.27 6.90
C ASN A 75 -6.54 -1.41 5.74
N ILE A 76 -5.33 -0.87 5.88
CA ILE A 76 -4.63 -0.11 4.85
C ILE A 76 -3.27 -0.75 4.67
N GLN A 77 -3.05 -1.25 3.45
CA GLN A 77 -1.84 -1.99 3.10
C GLN A 77 -0.76 -1.04 2.58
N ALA A 78 0.44 -1.12 3.16
CA ALA A 78 1.66 -0.56 2.62
C ALA A 78 2.33 -1.60 1.72
N SER A 79 2.26 -1.42 0.40
CA SER A 79 2.88 -2.34 -0.57
C SER A 79 4.40 -2.19 -0.56
N TRP A 80 5.09 -3.02 0.22
CA TRP A 80 6.55 -2.94 0.41
C TRP A 80 7.33 -3.12 -0.89
N VAL A 81 6.83 -3.92 -1.84
CA VAL A 81 7.42 -4.07 -3.18
C VAL A 81 7.47 -2.76 -3.98
N LYS A 82 6.56 -1.82 -3.69
CA LYS A 82 6.55 -0.51 -4.34
C LYS A 82 7.23 0.57 -3.50
N LEU A 83 7.17 0.46 -2.18
CA LEU A 83 7.62 1.49 -1.25
C LEU A 83 9.04 1.26 -0.71
N GLY A 84 9.56 0.05 -0.82
CA GLY A 84 10.74 -0.41 -0.07
C GLY A 84 10.49 -0.44 1.44
N ALA A 85 11.48 -0.92 2.20
CA ALA A 85 11.39 -1.02 3.66
C ALA A 85 11.21 0.35 4.33
N HIS A 86 11.98 1.35 3.90
CA HIS A 86 11.90 2.71 4.45
C HIS A 86 10.53 3.35 4.21
N GLY A 87 10.03 3.30 2.97
CA GLY A 87 8.71 3.86 2.64
C GLY A 87 7.57 3.15 3.38
N SER A 88 7.67 1.83 3.54
CA SER A 88 6.70 1.03 4.29
C SER A 88 6.68 1.39 5.77
N ARG A 89 7.85 1.55 6.40
CA ARG A 89 7.96 1.99 7.80
C ARG A 89 7.31 3.36 8.03
N GLN A 90 7.50 4.29 7.09
CA GLN A 90 6.86 5.60 7.15
C GLN A 90 5.34 5.49 6.93
N ALA A 91 4.88 4.65 6.00
CA ALA A 91 3.47 4.41 5.76
C ALA A 91 2.75 3.80 6.99
N LEU A 92 3.41 2.91 7.73
CA LEU A 92 2.89 2.35 8.99
C LEU A 92 2.64 3.45 10.04
N GLN A 93 3.55 4.42 10.14
CA GLN A 93 3.37 5.60 11.01
C GLN A 93 2.31 6.57 10.48
N ALA A 94 2.04 6.54 9.18
CA ALA A 94 1.02 7.36 8.51
C ALA A 94 -0.37 6.70 8.43
N GLY A 95 -0.61 5.57 9.11
CA GLY A 95 -1.94 4.95 9.21
C GLY A 95 -2.10 3.62 8.49
N ALA A 96 -1.07 3.12 7.79
CA ALA A 96 -1.04 1.72 7.36
C ALA A 96 -0.94 0.78 8.57
N ASN A 97 -1.51 -0.41 8.45
CA ASN A 97 -1.47 -1.47 9.45
C ASN A 97 -1.22 -2.86 8.85
N ASP A 98 -1.07 -2.94 7.54
CA ASP A 98 -0.80 -4.17 6.82
C ASP A 98 0.40 -3.96 5.90
N LEU A 99 1.31 -4.94 5.85
CA LEU A 99 2.45 -4.93 4.94
C LEU A 99 2.18 -5.80 3.71
N GLY A 100 1.05 -6.51 3.65
CA GLY A 100 0.75 -7.47 2.60
C GLY A 100 1.40 -8.82 2.89
N GLY A 101 1.83 -9.53 1.84
CA GLY A 101 2.38 -10.89 1.93
C GLY A 101 3.90 -10.96 1.78
N THR A 102 4.44 -12.12 2.16
CA THR A 102 5.78 -12.57 1.77
C THR A 102 5.80 -12.81 0.26
N LEU A 103 6.96 -12.59 -0.36
CA LEU A 103 7.23 -12.98 -1.73
C LEU A 103 8.52 -13.77 -1.72
N MET A 104 8.50 -14.98 -2.28
CA MET A 104 9.70 -15.82 -2.36
C MET A 104 10.47 -15.60 -3.67
N ASP A 105 9.77 -15.25 -4.76
CA ASP A 105 10.38 -14.99 -6.06
C ASP A 105 9.41 -14.16 -6.92
N GLU A 106 9.74 -12.90 -7.26
CA GLU A 106 8.82 -12.04 -8.01
C GLU A 106 9.43 -11.49 -9.31
N ASN A 107 9.29 -12.26 -10.40
CA ASN A 107 9.69 -11.84 -11.75
C ASN A 107 8.83 -10.67 -12.32
N ILE A 108 7.62 -10.42 -11.79
CA ILE A 108 6.68 -9.42 -12.33
C ILE A 108 7.07 -8.00 -11.91
N SER A 109 7.44 -7.77 -10.65
CA SER A 109 7.93 -6.47 -10.17
C SER A 109 9.27 -6.08 -10.82
N ARG A 110 10.12 -7.09 -11.11
CA ARG A 110 11.36 -6.94 -11.91
C ARG A 110 11.05 -6.48 -13.34
N ALA A 111 10.07 -7.08 -14.01
CA ALA A 111 9.66 -6.69 -15.37
C ALA A 111 9.12 -5.24 -15.45
N ALA A 112 8.60 -4.71 -14.33
CA ALA A 112 8.11 -3.33 -14.22
C ALA A 112 9.19 -2.31 -13.79
N GLY A 113 10.41 -2.76 -13.46
CA GLY A 113 11.54 -1.90 -13.08
C GLY A 113 11.50 -1.37 -11.64
N ALA A 114 10.93 -2.12 -10.70
CA ALA A 114 11.03 -1.80 -9.27
C ALA A 114 12.36 -2.32 -8.69
N ASP A 115 13.10 -1.47 -7.97
CA ASP A 115 14.39 -1.82 -7.36
C ASP A 115 14.26 -2.64 -6.06
N HIS A 116 13.05 -2.72 -5.48
CA HIS A 116 12.78 -3.42 -4.22
C HIS A 116 11.96 -4.69 -4.48
N GLY A 117 12.51 -5.86 -4.16
CA GLY A 117 11.84 -7.14 -4.44
C GLY A 117 12.74 -8.38 -4.43
N GLN A 118 13.71 -8.46 -3.52
CA GLN A 118 14.61 -9.64 -3.40
C GLN A 118 14.00 -10.77 -2.57
N GLY A 119 12.70 -10.68 -2.29
CA GLY A 119 11.99 -11.50 -1.31
C GLY A 119 11.95 -10.83 0.07
N MET A 120 10.92 -11.16 0.85
CA MET A 120 10.83 -10.82 2.27
C MET A 120 10.29 -12.03 3.02
N GLU A 121 11.10 -12.53 3.94
CA GLU A 121 10.74 -13.56 4.91
C GLU A 121 10.01 -12.94 6.11
N PRO A 122 9.30 -13.74 6.93
CA PRO A 122 8.63 -13.26 8.14
C PRO A 122 9.54 -12.47 9.09
N THR A 123 10.82 -12.85 9.20
CA THR A 123 11.83 -12.16 10.01
C THR A 123 12.11 -10.75 9.50
N ASP A 124 12.14 -10.54 8.19
CA ASP A 124 12.39 -9.23 7.59
C ASP A 124 11.26 -8.24 7.92
N PHE A 125 10.02 -8.73 7.99
CA PHE A 125 8.89 -7.91 8.42
C PHE A 125 8.98 -7.52 9.90
N ALA A 126 9.44 -8.44 10.76
CA ALA A 126 9.69 -8.13 12.17
C ALA A 126 10.76 -7.04 12.34
N GLU A 127 11.87 -7.14 11.61
CA GLU A 127 12.93 -6.13 11.60
C GLU A 127 12.46 -4.79 11.00
N LEU A 128 11.58 -4.82 10.01
CA LEU A 128 10.99 -3.62 9.41
C LEU A 128 10.22 -2.81 10.47
N VAL A 129 9.44 -3.49 11.32
CA VAL A 129 8.54 -2.82 12.28
C VAL A 129 9.17 -2.55 13.65
N ALA A 130 10.20 -3.30 14.05
CA ALA A 130 10.79 -3.19 15.38
C ALA A 130 11.23 -1.76 15.75
N PRO A 131 11.88 -0.98 14.86
CA PRO A 131 12.32 0.38 15.20
C PRO A 131 11.20 1.41 15.41
N ILE A 132 9.96 1.09 15.03
CA ILE A 132 8.78 1.94 15.28
C ILE A 132 7.89 1.40 16.42
N GLY A 133 8.40 0.42 17.20
CA GLY A 133 7.70 -0.12 18.36
C GLY A 133 6.40 -0.85 18.04
N ARG A 134 6.28 -1.43 16.84
CA ARG A 134 5.11 -2.21 16.44
C ARG A 134 5.44 -3.70 16.40
N THR A 135 4.44 -4.53 16.69
CA THR A 135 4.53 -5.99 16.60
C THR A 135 4.01 -6.46 15.25
N ALA A 136 4.82 -7.22 14.51
CA ALA A 136 4.38 -7.90 13.31
C ALA A 136 3.48 -9.09 13.70
N VAL A 137 2.34 -9.25 13.02
CA VAL A 137 1.39 -10.34 13.26
C VAL A 137 1.06 -10.99 11.94
N GLN A 138 1.23 -12.30 11.85
CA GLN A 138 0.78 -13.07 10.69
C GLN A 138 -0.75 -13.20 10.72
N ARG A 139 -1.38 -12.91 9.58
CA ARG A 139 -2.84 -12.87 9.43
C ARG A 139 -3.34 -13.91 8.43
N THR A 140 -4.60 -14.29 8.58
CA THR A 140 -5.37 -14.94 7.50
C THR A 140 -5.82 -13.89 6.46
N THR A 141 -6.41 -14.36 5.36
CA THR A 141 -7.00 -13.48 4.33
C THR A 141 -8.04 -12.52 4.90
N LEU A 142 -8.80 -12.95 5.92
CA LEU A 142 -9.83 -12.15 6.57
C LEU A 142 -9.34 -11.48 7.86
N TYR A 143 -8.03 -11.22 7.96
CA TYR A 143 -7.43 -10.51 9.10
C TYR A 143 -7.60 -11.20 10.47
N GLY A 144 -7.92 -12.50 10.47
CA GLY A 144 -7.87 -13.32 11.67
C GLY A 144 -6.42 -13.59 12.10
N ARG A 145 -6.17 -13.69 13.40
CA ARG A 145 -4.87 -14.11 13.93
C ARG A 145 -4.71 -15.62 13.76
N LEU A 146 -3.54 -16.07 13.31
CA LEU A 146 -3.20 -17.49 13.35
C LEU A 146 -2.90 -17.86 14.82
N ALA A 147 -3.52 -18.94 15.31
CA ALA A 147 -3.22 -19.44 16.65
C ALA A 147 -1.84 -20.12 16.64
N GLY A 148 -0.93 -19.70 17.52
CA GLY A 148 0.29 -20.45 17.83
C GLY A 148 1.61 -19.95 17.23
N VAL A 149 1.78 -18.64 17.03
CA VAL A 149 3.11 -18.00 16.84
C VAL A 149 3.23 -16.82 17.79
#